data_AF-A0A0A0LKE2-F1
#
_entry.id   AF-A0A0A0LKE2-F1
#
_cell.length_a   1.000
_cell.length_b   1.000
_cell.length_c   1.000
_cell.angle_alpha   90.00
_cell.angle_beta   90.00
_cell.angle_gamma   90.00
#
_symmetry.space_group_name_H-M   'P 1'
#
loop_
_entity.id
_entity.type
_entity.pdbx_description
1 polymer ?
#
loop_
_entity_poly.entity_id
_entity_poly.type
_entity_poly.pdbx_seq_one_letter_code
_entity_poly.pdbx_strand_id
1 'polypeptide(L)'
;MEEFLKLTHLLVTVFLYTFATMTAFPAIPDITMSALCPDQDECSLVIYFTGFQQVVTGIGALLMMPLLGNLSDRFGRKTVLTIPLVLNIIPLGILGYGRSRELFYIYFVFKCVTSIVCEGSVQCLAVAYAVINKL
;
A
#
# COMPACT_ATOMS: atom_id res chain seq x y z
N MET A 1 -26.14 16.96 8.59
CA MET A 1 -25.97 16.79 7.13
C MET A 1 -24.50 16.83 6.73
N GLU A 2 -23.72 17.81 7.21
CA GLU A 2 -22.30 17.98 6.86
C GLU A 2 -21.36 16.85 7.34
N GLU A 3 -21.63 16.24 8.51
CA GLU A 3 -20.89 15.06 8.97
C GLU A 3 -21.09 13.83 8.09
N PHE A 4 -22.34 13.61 7.66
CA PHE A 4 -22.68 12.48 6.79
C PHE A 4 -21.92 12.59 5.46
N LEU A 5 -21.84 13.81 4.90
CA LEU A 5 -21.06 14.10 3.71
C LEU A 5 -19.56 13.83 3.89
N LYS A 6 -18.98 14.23 5.02
CA LYS A 6 -17.55 13.95 5.36
C LYS A 6 -17.29 12.45 5.48
N LEU A 7 -18.22 11.70 6.06
CA LEU A 7 -18.12 10.24 6.21
C LEU A 7 -18.25 9.53 4.85
N THR A 8 -19.15 10.00 3.98
CA THR A 8 -19.28 9.49 2.61
C THR A 8 -17.99 9.70 1.81
N HIS A 9 -17.37 10.88 1.89
CA HIS A 9 -16.08 11.13 1.22
C HIS A 9 -14.96 10.20 1.69
N LEU A 10 -14.87 9.95 3.00
CA LEU A 10 -13.91 9.00 3.56
C LEU A 10 -14.19 7.58 3.04
N LEU A 11 -15.46 7.15 3.10
CA LEU A 11 -15.88 5.83 2.65
C LEU A 11 -15.53 5.60 1.17
N VAL A 12 -15.85 6.56 0.30
CA VAL A 12 -15.55 6.49 -1.13
C VAL A 12 -14.03 6.40 -1.36
N THR A 13 -13.24 7.17 -0.62
CA THR A 13 -11.77 7.18 -0.78
C THR A 13 -11.15 5.86 -0.35
N VAL A 14 -11.56 5.32 0.80
CA VAL A 14 -11.07 4.03 1.32
C VAL A 14 -11.53 2.88 0.42
N PHE A 15 -12.76 2.94 -0.10
CA PHE A 15 -13.27 1.97 -1.05
C PHE A 15 -12.45 1.95 -2.34
N LEU A 16 -12.22 3.11 -2.96
CA LEU A 16 -11.43 3.23 -4.18
C LEU A 16 -9.99 2.74 -3.98
N TYR A 17 -9.37 3.09 -2.85
CA TYR A 17 -8.04 2.59 -2.49
C TYR A 17 -8.00 1.07 -2.40
N THR A 18 -8.93 0.49 -1.64
CA THR A 18 -8.97 -0.97 -1.43
C THR A 18 -9.24 -1.71 -2.73
N PHE A 19 -10.17 -1.20 -3.55
CA PHE A 19 -10.47 -1.74 -4.87
C PHE A 19 -9.22 -1.73 -5.76
N ALA A 20 -8.54 -0.60 -5.89
CA ALA A 20 -7.32 -0.49 -6.69
C ALA A 20 -6.22 -1.46 -6.24
N THR A 21 -6.02 -1.60 -4.92
CA THR A 21 -5.00 -2.52 -4.38
C THR A 21 -5.32 -3.99 -4.67
N MET A 22 -6.58 -4.39 -4.53
CA MET A 22 -6.98 -5.78 -4.76
C MET A 22 -6.94 -6.15 -6.25
N THR A 23 -7.25 -5.21 -7.15
CA THR A 23 -7.09 -5.42 -8.59
C THR A 23 -5.63 -5.51 -9.02
N ALA A 24 -4.73 -4.74 -8.39
CA ALA A 24 -3.30 -4.78 -8.70
C ALA A 24 -2.59 -6.03 -8.16
N PHE A 25 -3.09 -6.62 -7.07
CA PHE A 25 -2.47 -7.75 -6.38
C PHE A 25 -2.11 -8.94 -7.30
N PRO A 26 -3.01 -9.47 -8.15
CA PRO A 26 -2.66 -10.56 -9.07
C PRO A 26 -1.80 -10.12 -10.27
N ALA A 27 -1.82 -8.84 -10.65
CA ALA A 27 -1.06 -8.35 -11.81
C ALA A 27 0.43 -8.17 -11.51
N ILE A 28 0.79 -7.87 -10.27
CA ILE A 28 2.20 -7.70 -9.85
C ILE A 28 3.05 -8.95 -10.10
N PRO A 29 2.68 -10.16 -9.64
CA PRO A 29 3.49 -11.36 -9.88
C PRO A 29 3.59 -11.71 -11.37
N ASP A 30 2.57 -11.47 -12.17
CA ASP A 30 2.62 -11.68 -13.63
C ASP A 30 3.67 -10.79 -14.32
N ILE A 31 3.67 -9.49 -13.99
CA ILE A 31 4.68 -8.54 -14.50
C ILE A 31 6.07 -8.87 -13.97
N THR A 32 6.15 -9.36 -12.73
CA THR A 32 7.41 -9.75 -12.09
C THR A 32 8.00 -11.00 -12.74
N MET A 33 7.19 -12.03 -13.00
CA MET A 33 7.60 -13.26 -13.67
C MET A 33 8.17 -12.95 -15.06
N SER A 34 7.44 -12.15 -15.86
CA SER A 34 7.91 -11.73 -17.18
C SER A 34 9.19 -10.89 -17.18
N ALA A 35 9.52 -10.18 -16.09
CA ALA A 35 10.73 -9.36 -15.98
C ALA A 35 11.97 -10.15 -15.51
N LEU A 36 11.85 -11.09 -14.57
CA LEU A 36 13.01 -11.82 -14.03
C LEU A 36 13.35 -13.07 -14.84
N CYS A 37 12.35 -13.87 -15.17
CA CYS A 37 12.48 -15.18 -15.79
C CYS A 37 11.69 -15.21 -17.11
N PRO A 38 12.24 -14.68 -18.22
CA PRO A 38 11.61 -14.85 -19.53
C PRO A 38 11.57 -16.35 -19.89
N ASP A 39 10.43 -16.80 -20.42
CA ASP A 39 10.21 -18.17 -20.96
C ASP A 39 10.25 -19.35 -19.96
N GLN A 40 10.17 -19.08 -18.65
CA GLN A 40 10.09 -20.15 -17.64
C GLN A 40 8.86 -19.99 -16.75
N ASP A 41 8.04 -21.04 -16.67
CA ASP A 41 6.80 -21.07 -15.87
C ASP A 41 7.07 -21.04 -14.36
N GLU A 42 8.28 -21.44 -13.94
CA GLU A 42 8.66 -21.67 -12.56
C GLU A 42 9.91 -20.83 -12.21
N CYS A 43 9.77 -19.77 -11.41
CA CYS A 43 10.90 -18.95 -10.96
C CYS A 43 10.95 -18.92 -9.43
N SER A 44 11.76 -19.82 -8.84
CA SER A 44 11.92 -19.93 -7.38
C SER A 44 12.35 -18.59 -6.74
N LEU A 45 13.14 -17.81 -7.48
CA LEU A 45 13.60 -16.48 -7.05
C LEU A 45 12.43 -15.53 -6.76
N VAL A 46 11.37 -15.53 -7.57
CA VAL A 46 10.19 -14.67 -7.38
C VAL A 46 9.46 -15.05 -6.09
N ILE A 47 9.34 -16.34 -5.79
CA ILE A 47 8.72 -16.84 -4.55
C ILE A 47 9.52 -16.39 -3.33
N TYR A 48 10.85 -16.45 -3.38
CA TYR A 48 11.69 -15.94 -2.30
C TYR A 48 11.54 -14.43 -2.10
N PHE A 49 11.50 -13.65 -3.18
CA PHE A 49 11.32 -12.20 -3.10
C PHE A 49 9.95 -11.80 -2.54
N THR A 50 8.88 -12.47 -2.95
CA THR A 50 7.53 -12.19 -2.43
C THR A 50 7.42 -12.57 -0.95
N GLY A 51 7.99 -13.71 -0.53
CA GLY A 51 8.05 -14.12 0.87
C GLY A 51 8.86 -13.14 1.73
N PHE A 52 10.04 -12.73 1.25
CA PHE A 52 10.86 -11.74 1.94
C PHE A 52 10.12 -10.40 2.09
N GLN A 53 9.44 -9.97 1.03
CA GLN A 53 8.67 -8.74 1.07
C GLN A 53 7.51 -8.78 2.06
N GLN A 54 6.79 -9.91 2.17
CA GLN A 54 5.74 -10.07 3.19
C GLN A 54 6.30 -9.98 4.61
N VAL A 55 7.46 -10.61 4.88
CA VAL A 55 8.08 -10.56 6.22
C VAL A 55 8.50 -9.13 6.56
N VAL A 56 9.21 -8.45 5.64
CA VAL A 56 9.64 -7.06 5.85
C VAL A 56 8.45 -6.12 6.05
N THR A 57 7.40 -6.29 5.24
CA THR A 57 6.18 -5.50 5.33
C THR A 57 5.43 -5.75 6.63
N GLY A 58 5.27 -7.01 7.03
CA GLY A 58 4.57 -7.36 8.27
C GLY A 58 5.26 -6.81 9.51
N ILE A 59 6.59 -6.96 9.60
CA ILE A 59 7.38 -6.41 10.71
C ILE A 59 7.36 -4.87 10.67
N GLY A 60 7.52 -4.27 9.50
CA GLY A 60 7.51 -2.82 9.36
C GLY A 60 6.15 -2.21 9.71
N ALA A 61 5.06 -2.84 9.30
CA ALA A 61 3.71 -2.41 9.61
C ALA A 61 3.42 -2.49 11.12
N LEU A 62 3.86 -3.57 11.79
CA LEU A 62 3.78 -3.70 13.25
C LEU A 62 4.40 -2.51 13.99
N LEU A 63 5.51 -1.98 13.49
CA LEU A 63 6.20 -0.83 14.09
C LEU A 63 5.62 0.51 13.64
N MET A 64 5.21 0.62 12.37
CA MET A 64 4.70 1.89 11.80
C MET A 64 3.28 2.20 12.22
N MET A 65 2.40 1.21 12.43
CA MET A 65 1.02 1.42 12.86
C MET A 65 0.89 2.27 14.15
N PRO A 66 1.58 1.97 15.27
CA PRO A 66 1.52 2.81 16.47
C PRO A 66 2.14 4.19 16.22
N LEU A 67 3.19 4.28 15.40
CA LEU A 67 3.85 5.53 15.05
C LEU A 67 2.90 6.45 14.26
N LEU A 68 2.19 5.90 13.28
CA LEU A 68 1.17 6.60 12.49
C LEU A 68 -0.04 7.00 13.34
N GLY A 69 -0.39 6.20 14.35
CA GLY A 69 -1.39 6.56 15.35
C GLY A 69 -1.02 7.85 16.10
N ASN A 70 0.19 7.88 16.67
CA ASN A 70 0.70 9.07 17.36
C ASN A 70 0.83 10.28 16.40
N LEU A 71 1.18 10.05 15.13
CA LEU A 71 1.22 11.10 14.12
C LEU A 71 -0.19 11.63 13.77
N SER A 72 -1.18 10.75 13.67
CA SER A 72 -2.59 11.09 13.41
C SER A 72 -3.13 12.02 14.49
N ASP A 73 -2.77 11.75 15.75
CA ASP A 73 -3.25 12.54 16.88
C ASP A 73 -2.60 13.94 16.94
N ARG A 74 -1.38 14.10 16.40
CA ARG A 74 -0.67 15.40 16.38
C ARG A 74 -0.89 16.25 15.12
N PHE A 75 -0.84 15.64 13.93
CA PHE A 75 -0.85 16.35 12.64
C PHE A 75 -2.25 16.44 12.00
N GLY A 76 -3.26 15.87 12.67
CA GLY A 76 -4.62 15.85 12.19
C GLY A 76 -4.88 14.69 11.22
N ARG A 77 -6.06 14.09 11.38
CA ARG A 77 -6.41 12.80 10.77
C ARG A 77 -6.55 12.83 9.25
N LYS A 78 -6.83 14.00 8.65
CA LYS A 78 -6.92 14.16 7.19
C LYS A 78 -5.54 14.06 6.51
N THR A 79 -4.55 14.75 7.06
CA THR A 79 -3.18 14.77 6.54
C THR A 79 -2.55 13.39 6.59
N VAL A 80 -2.74 12.67 7.69
CA VAL A 80 -2.17 11.33 7.88
C VAL A 80 -2.81 10.29 6.96
N LEU A 81 -4.05 10.49 6.51
CA LEU A 81 -4.67 9.64 5.48
C LEU A 81 -4.11 9.91 4.08
N THR A 82 -3.72 11.16 3.78
CA THR A 82 -3.18 11.53 2.45
C THR A 82 -1.80 10.94 2.22
N ILE A 83 -0.98 10.79 3.26
CA ILE A 83 0.38 10.22 3.16
C ILE A 83 0.38 8.81 2.52
N PRO A 84 -0.33 7.79 3.05
CA PRO A 84 -0.34 6.45 2.47
C PRO A 84 -1.02 6.41 1.10
N LEU A 85 -1.99 7.30 0.83
CA LEU A 85 -2.63 7.39 -0.48
C LEU A 85 -1.62 7.83 -1.55
N VAL A 86 -0.78 8.84 -1.26
CA VAL A 86 0.23 9.34 -2.20
C VAL A 86 1.39 8.35 -2.34
N LEU A 87 1.86 7.77 -1.24
CA LEU A 87 2.97 6.82 -1.26
C LEU A 87 2.68 5.59 -2.13
N ASN A 88 1.45 5.07 -2.12
CA ASN A 88 1.10 3.87 -2.88
C ASN A 88 1.11 4.09 -4.41
N ILE A 89 1.03 5.34 -4.88
CA ILE A 89 1.06 5.67 -6.32
C ILE A 89 2.45 5.42 -6.92
N ILE A 90 3.51 5.66 -6.16
CA ILE A 90 4.91 5.55 -6.60
C ILE A 90 5.23 4.14 -7.14
N PRO A 91 5.04 3.04 -6.39
CA PRO A 91 5.36 1.70 -6.87
C PRO A 91 4.49 1.29 -8.07
N LEU A 92 3.22 1.71 -8.12
CA LEU A 92 2.34 1.46 -9.25
C LEU A 92 2.84 2.16 -10.53
N GLY A 93 3.31 3.40 -10.41
CA GLY A 93 3.87 4.15 -11.53
C GLY A 93 5.16 3.55 -12.08
N ILE A 94 6.06 3.08 -11.20
CA ILE A 94 7.31 2.43 -11.62
C ILE A 94 7.02 1.14 -12.39
N LEU A 95 6.07 0.32 -11.91
CA LEU A 95 5.69 -0.93 -12.57
C LEU A 95 5.09 -0.69 -13.97
N GLY A 96 4.43 0.45 -14.19
CA GLY A 96 3.87 0.83 -15.48
C GLY A 96 4.88 1.34 -16.51
N TYR A 97 6.10 1.72 -16.09
CA TYR A 97 7.09 2.34 -16.99
C TYR A 97 7.77 1.34 -17.93
N GLY A 98 8.04 0.11 -17.47
CA GLY A 98 8.69 -0.90 -18.31
C GLY A 98 8.95 -2.22 -17.59
N ARG A 99 9.20 -3.27 -18.39
CA ARG A 99 9.41 -4.67 -17.93
C ARG A 99 10.90 -5.07 -17.91
N SER A 100 11.75 -4.21 -17.36
CA SER A 100 13.21 -4.48 -17.26
C SER A 100 13.59 -4.97 -15.87
N ARG A 101 14.63 -5.81 -15.76
CA ARG A 101 15.15 -6.31 -14.47
C ARG A 101 15.56 -5.18 -13.52
N GLU A 102 16.18 -4.12 -14.04
CA GLU A 102 16.57 -2.95 -13.24
C GLU A 102 15.36 -2.22 -12.66
N LEU A 103 14.31 -2.04 -13.46
CA LEU A 103 13.05 -1.44 -13.02
C LEU A 103 12.37 -2.28 -11.95
N PHE A 104 12.46 -3.61 -12.03
CA PHE A 104 11.95 -4.49 -10.98
C PHE A 104 12.66 -4.27 -9.65
N TYR A 105 14.00 -4.19 -9.61
CA TYR A 105 14.73 -3.94 -8.36
C TYR A 105 14.39 -2.59 -7.74
N ILE A 106 14.28 -1.55 -8.57
CA ILE A 106 13.85 -0.21 -8.12
C ILE A 106 12.42 -0.29 -7.55
N TYR A 107 11.50 -0.89 -8.30
CA TYR A 107 10.13 -1.16 -7.85
C TYR A 107 10.10 -1.90 -6.52
N PHE A 108 10.91 -2.96 -6.36
CA PHE A 108 10.93 -3.81 -5.18
C PHE A 108 11.31 -3.01 -3.92
N VAL A 109 12.36 -2.19 -4.00
CA VAL A 109 12.79 -1.32 -2.89
C VAL A 109 11.71 -0.31 -2.53
N PHE A 110 11.17 0.41 -3.52
CA PHE A 110 10.10 1.39 -3.27
C PHE A 110 8.84 0.73 -2.74
N LYS A 111 8.49 -0.46 -3.25
CA LYS A 111 7.33 -1.23 -2.78
C LYS A 111 7.52 -1.68 -1.34
N CYS A 112 8.72 -2.10 -0.92
CA CYS A 112 8.99 -2.43 0.48
C CYS A 112 8.81 -1.21 1.39
N VAL A 113 9.45 -0.07 1.06
CA VAL A 113 9.35 1.16 1.86
C VAL A 113 7.91 1.66 1.95
N THR A 114 7.18 1.66 0.83
CA THR A 114 5.79 2.13 0.79
C THR A 114 4.84 1.16 1.49
N SER A 115 5.02 -0.16 1.32
CA SER A 115 4.21 -1.17 2.02
C SER A 115 4.38 -1.10 3.53
N ILE A 116 5.58 -0.86 4.05
CA ILE A 116 5.80 -0.67 5.51
C ILE A 116 4.89 0.43 6.10
N VAL A 117 4.58 1.47 5.32
CA VAL A 117 3.73 2.59 5.75
C VAL A 117 2.25 2.39 5.40
N CYS A 118 1.96 1.79 4.24
CA CYS A 118 0.60 1.66 3.70
C CYS A 118 -0.14 0.41 4.16
N GLU A 119 0.56 -0.66 4.54
CA GLU A 119 -0.07 -1.94 4.89
C GLU A 119 -0.91 -1.78 6.17
N GLY A 120 -2.23 -1.98 6.05
CA GLY A 120 -3.20 -1.88 7.15
C GLY A 120 -3.43 -0.47 7.73
N SER A 121 -2.55 0.50 7.49
CA SER A 121 -2.69 1.86 8.03
C SER A 121 -3.94 2.58 7.55
N VAL A 122 -4.29 2.44 6.26
CA VAL A 122 -5.51 3.06 5.69
C VAL A 122 -6.78 2.54 6.36
N GLN A 123 -6.85 1.23 6.67
CA GLN A 123 -8.00 0.63 7.34
C GLN A 123 -8.09 1.09 8.80
N CYS A 124 -6.97 1.07 9.54
CA CYS A 124 -6.93 1.53 10.93
C CYS A 124 -7.28 3.03 11.06
N LEU A 125 -6.73 3.88 10.19
CA LEU A 125 -7.02 5.32 10.16
C LEU A 125 -8.49 5.60 9.80
N ALA A 126 -9.05 4.84 8.86
CA ALA A 126 -10.46 4.97 8.47
C ALA A 126 -11.40 4.63 9.62
N VAL A 127 -11.15 3.52 10.34
CA VAL A 127 -11.93 3.13 11.53
C VAL A 127 -11.77 4.18 12.63
N ALA A 128 -10.54 4.65 12.89
CA ALA A 128 -10.30 5.70 13.88
C ALA A 128 -11.12 6.96 13.55
N TYR A 129 -11.10 7.40 12.27
CA TYR A 129 -11.88 8.56 11.80
C TYR A 129 -13.38 8.37 12.02
N ALA A 130 -13.91 7.18 11.69
CA ALA A 130 -15.33 6.89 11.84
C ALA A 130 -15.80 6.90 13.30
N VAL A 131 -14.96 6.47 14.24
CA VAL A 131 -15.30 6.46 15.68
C VAL A 131 -15.38 7.87 16.26
N ILE A 132 -14.46 8.77 15.90
CA ILE A 132 -14.45 10.14 16.44
C ILE A 132 -15.63 10.96 15.91
N ASN A 133 -16.04 10.75 14.66
CA ASN A 133 -17.15 11.48 14.04
C ASN A 133 -18.54 10.89 14.41
N LYS A 134 -18.59 9.97 15.39
CA LYS A 134 -19.83 9.34 15.89
C LYS A 134 -20.09 9.61 17.38
N LEU A 135 -19.17 10.29 18.08
CA LEU A 135 -19.35 10.83 19.43
C LEU A 135 -19.41 12.36 19.35
#